data_AF-A0A1I3Y8U9-F1
#
_entry.id   AF-A0A1I3Y8U9-F1
#
_cell.length_a   1.000
_cell.length_b   1.000
_cell.length_c   1.000
_cell.angle_alpha   90.00
_cell.angle_beta   90.00
_cell.angle_gamma   90.00
#
_symmetry.space_group_name_H-M   'P 1'
#
loop_
_entity.id
_entity.type
_entity.pdbx_description
1 polymer ?
#
loop_
_entity_poly.entity_id
_entity_poly.type
_entity_poly.pdbx_seq_one_letter_code
_entity_poly.pdbx_strand_id
1 'polypeptide(L)'
;MIKRFGLIAVALGCAVVAGCNQTPQGNTATLTQRSPQAGQGTNPLVTAGHLVAIEAAGLSGNQRAVRGHVEAMHHNLMRDMRLADTSRPINHEAARAAVRPLQGVRSSAWIDRSNLLVMVGGGRYRNMDTIDRVCDALAPLGDTLAVVVNVQDVMATTSEGADVLSRNCQLGAGERALLQSKRRMNVLDPEVRRVFRGQQGE
;
A
#
# COMPACT_ATOMS: atom_id res chain seq x y z
N MET A 1 5.02 74.07 -19.13
CA MET A 1 6.25 74.86 -19.34
C MET A 1 7.16 74.70 -18.13
N ILE A 2 8.34 74.10 -18.36
CA ILE A 2 9.65 74.31 -17.70
C ILE A 2 9.69 74.39 -16.16
N LYS A 3 10.30 73.39 -15.49
CA LYS A 3 11.72 73.49 -15.05
C LYS A 3 12.26 72.16 -14.51
N ARG A 4 13.41 71.76 -15.08
CA ARG A 4 14.32 70.72 -14.57
C ARG A 4 14.96 71.21 -13.27
N PHE A 5 15.06 70.36 -12.25
CA PHE A 5 16.14 70.42 -11.27
C PHE A 5 16.67 69.00 -11.06
N GLY A 6 18.00 68.89 -11.10
CA GLY A 6 18.73 67.65 -11.27
C GLY A 6 19.13 66.95 -9.97
N LEU A 7 19.59 65.71 -10.18
CA LEU A 7 20.71 65.03 -9.53
C LEU A 7 21.00 65.37 -8.05
N ILE A 8 20.58 64.46 -7.17
CA ILE A 8 21.49 63.96 -6.13
C ILE A 8 21.44 62.43 -6.18
N ALA A 9 22.57 61.85 -6.57
CA ALA A 9 22.87 60.45 -6.44
C ALA A 9 23.12 60.14 -4.97
N VAL A 10 22.36 59.21 -4.40
CA VAL A 10 22.77 58.47 -3.21
C VAL A 10 22.79 57.00 -3.62
N ALA A 11 23.98 56.55 -4.00
CA ALA A 11 24.31 55.15 -4.10
C ALA A 11 24.40 54.58 -2.68
N LEU A 12 23.31 54.02 -2.17
CA LEU A 12 23.32 53.14 -1.02
C LEU A 12 23.31 51.70 -1.54
N GLY A 13 24.51 51.12 -1.58
CA GLY A 13 24.72 49.73 -1.94
C GLY A 13 24.13 48.82 -0.88
N CYS A 14 23.08 48.08 -1.24
CA CYS A 14 22.72 46.83 -0.59
C CYS A 14 23.30 45.70 -1.42
N ALA A 15 24.50 45.26 -1.04
CA ALA A 15 25.06 44.01 -1.49
C ALA A 15 24.45 42.84 -0.69
N VAL A 16 23.80 41.94 -1.44
CA VAL A 16 23.59 40.49 -1.22
C VAL A 16 22.90 40.00 0.06
N VAL A 17 21.72 39.37 -0.12
CA VAL A 17 21.66 37.90 -0.28
C VAL A 17 20.68 37.60 -1.42
N ALA A 18 21.22 37.19 -2.58
CA ALA A 18 20.41 36.56 -3.62
C ALA A 18 19.78 35.30 -3.01
N GLY A 19 18.46 35.15 -3.17
CA GLY A 19 17.73 34.01 -2.65
C GLY A 19 18.33 32.71 -3.18
N CYS A 20 18.87 31.90 -2.28
CA CYS A 20 19.07 30.48 -2.53
C CYS A 20 17.70 29.79 -2.45
N ASN A 21 16.83 30.03 -3.44
CA ASN A 21 15.82 29.05 -3.82
C ASN A 21 16.54 27.95 -4.60
N GLN A 22 17.36 27.20 -3.87
CA GLN A 22 17.93 25.96 -4.36
C GLN A 22 16.82 24.93 -4.17
N THR A 23 15.91 24.88 -5.14
CA THR A 23 15.10 23.68 -5.38
C THR A 23 16.07 22.51 -5.44
N PRO A 24 16.01 21.55 -4.51
CA PRO A 24 16.70 20.29 -4.70
C PRO A 24 15.96 19.61 -5.86
N GLN A 25 16.48 19.80 -7.06
CA GLN A 25 16.31 18.87 -8.17
C GLN A 25 17.14 17.62 -7.81
N GLY A 26 16.66 16.92 -6.79
CA GLY A 26 17.12 15.62 -6.38
C GLY A 26 16.02 14.65 -6.77
N ASN A 27 16.22 13.97 -7.89
CA ASN A 27 15.52 12.79 -8.35
C ASN A 27 14.52 12.25 -7.32
N THR A 28 13.24 12.60 -7.47
CA THR A 28 12.18 11.69 -7.08
C THR A 28 12.30 10.49 -8.00
N ALA A 29 13.28 9.62 -7.72
CA ALA A 29 12.97 8.22 -7.70
C ALA A 29 11.73 8.15 -6.82
N THR A 30 10.58 7.97 -7.47
CA THR A 30 9.44 7.37 -6.84
C THR A 30 9.99 6.06 -6.28
N LEU A 31 10.51 6.09 -5.05
CA LEU A 31 10.44 4.96 -4.18
C LEU A 31 8.96 4.67 -4.23
N THR A 32 8.58 3.70 -5.08
CA THR A 32 7.30 3.04 -5.00
C THR A 32 7.26 2.59 -3.57
N GLN A 33 6.66 3.43 -2.72
CA GLN A 33 6.80 3.34 -1.28
C GLN A 33 5.92 2.16 -0.95
N ARG A 34 6.54 0.98 -0.98
CA ARG A 34 5.87 -0.28 -0.71
C ARG A 34 5.11 -0.03 0.57
N SER A 35 3.80 -0.25 0.53
CA SER A 35 2.96 -0.07 1.71
C SER A 35 3.70 -0.68 2.89
N PRO A 36 3.85 0.05 4.02
CA PRO A 36 4.57 -0.46 5.18
C PRO A 36 4.10 -1.88 5.48
N GLN A 37 4.94 -2.72 6.07
CA GLN A 37 4.49 -4.04 6.49
C GLN A 37 3.86 -3.94 7.88
N ALA A 38 2.75 -4.63 8.09
CA ALA A 38 2.12 -4.74 9.39
C ALA A 38 2.86 -5.77 10.25
N GLY A 39 2.73 -5.69 11.57
CA GLY A 39 3.35 -6.67 12.47
C GLY A 39 4.87 -6.55 12.65
N GLN A 40 5.46 -5.38 12.36
CA GLN A 40 6.89 -5.12 12.61
C GLN A 40 7.19 -4.62 14.04
N GLY A 41 6.15 -4.47 14.87
CA GLY A 41 6.24 -3.89 16.21
C GLY A 41 6.27 -2.36 16.17
N THR A 42 6.00 -1.74 17.32
CA THR A 42 5.84 -0.30 17.42
C THR A 42 7.14 0.43 17.12
N ASN A 43 7.11 1.29 16.09
CA ASN A 43 8.24 2.12 15.74
C ASN A 43 8.34 3.31 16.72
N PRO A 44 9.34 3.34 17.62
CA PRO A 44 9.42 4.34 18.67
C PRO A 44 9.60 5.76 18.13
N LEU A 45 10.22 5.92 16.96
CA LEU A 45 10.41 7.23 16.32
C LEU A 45 9.10 7.79 15.77
N VAL A 46 8.26 6.93 15.18
CA VAL A 46 6.95 7.33 14.68
C VAL A 46 6.05 7.73 15.85
N THR A 47 6.05 6.94 16.93
CA THR A 47 5.29 7.26 18.15
C THR A 47 5.76 8.56 18.79
N ALA A 48 7.07 8.76 18.93
CA ALA A 48 7.63 10.01 19.45
C ALA A 48 7.23 11.22 18.60
N GLY A 49 7.25 11.09 17.27
CA GLY A 49 6.80 12.14 16.35
C GLY A 49 5.35 12.54 16.57
N HIS A 50 4.46 11.57 16.80
CA HIS A 50 3.06 11.85 17.14
C HIS A 50 2.90 12.57 18.48
N LEU A 51 3.67 12.20 19.50
CA LEU A 51 3.61 12.84 20.82
C LEU A 51 4.04 14.31 20.76
N VAL A 52 5.14 14.61 20.09
CA VAL A 52 5.62 16.00 19.88
C VAL A 52 4.59 16.81 19.10
N ALA A 53 3.98 16.22 18.06
CA ALA A 53 2.97 16.91 17.26
C ALA A 53 1.67 17.17 18.05
N ILE A 54 1.28 16.26 18.96
CA ILE A 54 0.16 16.47 19.88
C ILE A 54 0.43 17.63 20.83
N GLU A 55 1.63 17.71 21.41
CA GLU A 55 2.00 18.80 22.30
C GLU A 55 1.93 20.15 21.57
N ALA A 56 2.54 20.25 20.39
CA ALA A 56 2.48 21.45 19.56
C ALA A 56 1.04 21.83 19.16
N ALA A 57 0.21 20.83 18.81
CA ALA A 57 -1.21 21.04 18.51
C ALA A 57 -2.01 21.49 19.75
N GLY A 58 -1.68 20.97 20.93
CA GLY A 58 -2.28 21.37 22.20
C GLY A 58 -1.96 22.81 22.56
N LEU A 59 -0.69 23.21 22.43
CA LEU A 59 -0.23 24.59 22.67
C LEU A 59 -0.86 25.60 21.70
N SER A 60 -1.13 25.19 20.46
CA SER A 60 -1.81 26.03 19.46
C SER A 60 -3.35 25.97 19.53
N GLY A 61 -3.92 25.19 20.45
CA GLY A 61 -5.37 24.99 20.57
C GLY A 61 -6.00 24.21 19.40
N ASN A 62 -5.20 23.56 18.56
CA ASN A 62 -5.67 22.79 17.41
C ASN A 62 -6.16 21.40 17.82
N GLN A 63 -7.36 21.35 18.40
CA GLN A 63 -7.99 20.11 18.89
C GLN A 63 -8.18 19.05 17.79
N ARG A 64 -8.36 19.46 16.52
CA ARG A 64 -8.47 18.51 15.40
C ARG A 64 -7.15 17.80 15.13
N ALA A 65 -6.04 18.52 15.18
CA ALA A 65 -4.71 17.93 15.01
C ALA A 65 -4.36 16.99 16.17
N VAL A 66 -4.70 17.35 17.41
CA VAL A 66 -4.54 16.45 18.57
C VAL A 66 -5.27 15.12 18.33
N ARG A 67 -6.56 15.17 17.97
CA ARG A 67 -7.35 13.95 17.69
C ARG A 67 -6.75 13.14 16.55
N GLY A 68 -6.38 13.79 15.45
CA GLY A 68 -5.80 13.10 14.29
C GLY A 68 -4.50 12.35 14.62
N HIS A 69 -3.62 12.91 15.46
CA HIS A 69 -2.42 12.21 15.88
C HIS A 69 -2.69 11.05 16.86
N VAL A 70 -3.68 11.19 17.74
CA VAL A 70 -4.12 10.08 18.62
C VAL A 70 -4.71 8.93 17.81
N GLU A 71 -5.58 9.25 16.84
CA GLU A 71 -6.15 8.26 15.91
C GLU A 71 -5.08 7.57 15.08
N ALA A 72 -4.09 8.31 14.57
CA ALA A 72 -2.96 7.74 13.84
C ALA A 72 -2.10 6.80 14.70
N MET A 73 -1.83 7.15 15.96
CA MET A 73 -1.14 6.25 16.89
C MET A 73 -1.95 4.99 17.17
N HIS A 74 -3.27 5.11 17.40
CA HIS A 74 -4.13 3.95 17.59
C HIS A 74 -4.14 3.05 16.34
N HIS A 75 -4.22 3.63 15.15
CA HIS A 75 -4.14 2.88 13.89
C HIS A 75 -2.81 2.12 13.76
N ASN A 76 -1.68 2.77 14.06
CA ASN A 76 -0.36 2.13 14.03
C ASN A 76 -0.27 0.96 15.01
N LEU A 77 -0.80 1.12 16.23
CA LEU A 77 -0.84 0.04 17.23
C LEU A 77 -1.66 -1.16 16.74
N MET A 78 -2.86 -0.92 16.20
CA MET A 78 -3.73 -1.99 15.69
C MET A 78 -3.05 -2.75 14.55
N ARG A 79 -2.41 -2.00 13.64
CA ARG A 79 -1.64 -2.52 12.53
C ARG A 79 -0.42 -3.35 12.99
N ASP A 80 0.25 -2.97 14.06
CA ASP A 80 1.32 -3.77 14.68
C ASP A 80 0.80 -5.08 15.26
N MET A 81 -0.41 -5.07 15.81
CA MET A 81 -1.10 -6.30 16.23
C MET A 81 -1.67 -7.10 15.05
N ARG A 82 -1.41 -6.68 13.80
CA ARG A 82 -1.96 -7.27 12.58
C ARG A 82 -3.49 -7.27 12.56
N LEU A 83 -4.11 -6.29 13.21
CA LEU A 83 -5.56 -6.16 13.29
C LEU A 83 -6.05 -5.16 12.23
N ALA A 84 -6.93 -5.63 11.35
CA ALA A 84 -7.47 -4.79 10.28
C ALA A 84 -8.43 -3.71 10.81
N ASP A 85 -8.39 -2.54 10.20
CA ASP A 85 -9.24 -1.40 10.52
C ASP A 85 -10.62 -1.53 9.84
N THR A 86 -11.59 -1.99 10.63
CA THR A 86 -12.98 -2.19 10.15
C THR A 86 -13.71 -0.88 9.81
N SER A 87 -13.19 0.28 10.22
CA SER A 87 -13.76 1.58 9.87
C SER A 87 -13.45 2.02 8.44
N ARG A 88 -12.47 1.37 7.79
CA ARG A 88 -12.02 1.66 6.41
C ARG A 88 -12.21 0.44 5.48
N PRO A 89 -13.45 -0.08 5.32
CA PRO A 89 -13.69 -1.23 4.46
C PRO A 89 -13.47 -0.88 3.00
N ILE A 90 -12.87 -1.81 2.25
CA ILE A 90 -12.71 -1.68 0.80
C ILE A 90 -14.03 -2.05 0.12
N ASN A 91 -14.58 -1.14 -0.69
CA ASN A 91 -15.75 -1.46 -1.51
C ASN A 91 -15.36 -2.46 -2.61
N HIS A 92 -16.11 -3.57 -2.70
CA HIS A 92 -15.77 -4.68 -3.58
C HIS A 92 -15.80 -4.32 -5.08
N GLU A 93 -16.77 -3.50 -5.50
CA GLU A 93 -16.90 -3.07 -6.89
C GLU A 93 -15.85 -2.03 -7.26
N ALA A 94 -15.54 -1.10 -6.36
CA ALA A 94 -14.44 -0.17 -6.53
C ALA A 94 -13.10 -0.90 -6.65
N ALA A 95 -12.87 -1.92 -5.81
CA ALA A 95 -11.70 -2.79 -5.90
C ALA A 95 -11.61 -3.52 -7.24
N ARG A 96 -12.73 -4.12 -7.71
CA ARG A 96 -12.79 -4.76 -9.03
C ARG A 96 -12.46 -3.77 -10.15
N ALA A 97 -12.99 -2.55 -10.08
CA ALA A 97 -12.72 -1.50 -11.06
C ALA A 97 -11.25 -1.06 -11.05
N ALA A 98 -10.64 -0.92 -9.88
CA ALA A 98 -9.23 -0.54 -9.73
C ALA A 98 -8.25 -1.63 -10.19
N VAL A 99 -8.62 -2.90 -10.05
CA VAL A 99 -7.78 -4.05 -10.44
C VAL A 99 -7.91 -4.37 -11.93
N ARG A 100 -9.09 -4.15 -12.54
CA ARG A 100 -9.36 -4.44 -13.96
C ARG A 100 -8.31 -3.90 -14.96
N PRO A 101 -7.79 -2.66 -14.85
CA PRO A 101 -6.82 -2.14 -15.82
C PRO A 101 -5.40 -2.68 -15.65
N LEU A 102 -5.11 -3.45 -14.59
CA LEU A 102 -3.76 -3.95 -14.33
C LEU A 102 -3.32 -4.95 -15.40
N GLN A 103 -2.06 -4.84 -15.82
CA GLN A 103 -1.51 -5.69 -16.86
C GLN A 103 -1.59 -7.19 -16.49
N GLY A 104 -2.11 -7.98 -17.43
CA GLY A 104 -2.25 -9.43 -17.28
C GLY A 104 -3.55 -9.87 -16.61
N VAL A 105 -4.27 -8.96 -15.94
CA VAL A 105 -5.57 -9.27 -15.32
C VAL A 105 -6.62 -9.48 -16.41
N ARG A 106 -7.34 -10.60 -16.30
CA ARG A 106 -8.51 -10.92 -17.13
C ARG A 106 -9.81 -10.60 -16.40
N SER A 107 -9.84 -10.91 -15.11
CA SER A 107 -11.00 -10.71 -14.24
C SER A 107 -10.59 -10.77 -12.77
N SER A 108 -11.42 -10.22 -11.90
CA SER A 108 -11.28 -10.36 -10.45
C SER A 108 -12.65 -10.53 -9.80
N ALA A 109 -12.70 -11.33 -8.73
CA ALA A 109 -13.91 -11.62 -7.99
C ALA A 109 -13.61 -11.77 -6.49
N TRP A 110 -14.53 -11.31 -5.64
CA TRP A 110 -14.45 -11.54 -4.21
C TRP A 110 -15.03 -12.91 -3.88
N ILE A 111 -14.28 -13.71 -3.13
CA ILE A 111 -14.73 -15.01 -2.64
C ILE A 111 -15.48 -14.86 -1.32
N ASP A 112 -14.99 -13.95 -0.48
CA ASP A 112 -15.59 -13.53 0.77
C ASP A 112 -15.14 -12.09 1.06
N ARG A 113 -15.39 -11.58 2.28
CA ARG A 113 -15.05 -10.20 2.67
C ARG A 113 -13.56 -9.88 2.69
N SER A 114 -12.69 -10.90 2.68
CA SER A 114 -11.24 -10.74 2.88
C SER A 114 -10.40 -11.35 1.76
N ASN A 115 -10.98 -12.17 0.90
CA ASN A 115 -10.27 -12.88 -0.17
C ASN A 115 -10.69 -12.38 -1.54
N LEU A 116 -9.76 -11.69 -2.21
CA LEU A 116 -9.89 -11.27 -3.60
C LEU A 116 -9.19 -12.30 -4.50
N LEU A 117 -9.92 -12.88 -5.46
CA LEU A 117 -9.37 -13.69 -6.55
C LEU A 117 -9.10 -12.80 -7.76
N VAL A 118 -7.90 -12.91 -8.31
CA VAL A 118 -7.45 -12.23 -9.52
C VAL A 118 -7.03 -13.29 -10.53
N MET A 119 -7.76 -13.36 -11.62
CA MET A 119 -7.51 -14.28 -12.72
C MET A 119 -6.64 -13.58 -13.76
N VAL A 120 -5.51 -14.19 -14.10
CA VAL A 120 -4.53 -13.63 -15.02
C VAL A 120 -4.35 -14.49 -16.27
N GLY A 121 -3.99 -13.85 -17.38
CA GLY A 121 -3.78 -14.52 -18.66
C GLY A 121 -2.32 -14.94 -18.87
N GLY A 122 -1.89 -16.02 -18.20
CA GLY A 122 -0.58 -16.64 -18.39
C GLY A 122 0.29 -16.64 -17.13
N GLY A 123 1.07 -17.72 -16.96
CA GLY A 123 1.88 -17.97 -15.77
C GLY A 123 2.90 -16.89 -15.45
N ARG A 124 3.34 -16.10 -16.44
CA ARG A 124 4.21 -14.93 -16.24
C ARG A 124 3.60 -13.85 -15.35
N TYR A 125 2.27 -13.82 -15.22
CA TYR A 125 1.53 -12.88 -14.38
C TYR A 125 1.11 -13.51 -13.05
N ARG A 126 1.29 -14.83 -12.87
CA ARG A 126 1.07 -15.48 -11.58
C ARG A 126 2.33 -15.37 -10.71
N ASN A 127 2.62 -14.15 -10.26
CA ASN A 127 3.80 -13.81 -9.49
C ASN A 127 3.49 -12.77 -8.40
N MET A 128 4.48 -12.55 -7.51
CA MET A 128 4.34 -11.62 -6.39
C MET A 128 4.20 -10.17 -6.83
N ASP A 129 4.83 -9.78 -7.95
CA ASP A 129 4.73 -8.42 -8.49
C ASP A 129 3.29 -8.08 -8.89
N THR A 130 2.54 -9.06 -9.37
CA THR A 130 1.12 -8.88 -9.70
C THR A 130 0.30 -8.67 -8.43
N ILE A 131 0.62 -9.39 -7.35
CA ILE A 131 0.01 -9.14 -6.04
C ILE A 131 0.38 -7.73 -5.55
N ASP A 132 1.65 -7.31 -5.66
CA ASP A 132 2.09 -5.97 -5.28
C ASP A 132 1.29 -4.89 -6.02
N ARG A 133 1.16 -4.99 -7.35
CA ARG A 133 0.36 -4.04 -8.14
C ARG A 133 -1.12 -4.02 -7.75
N VAL A 134 -1.70 -5.17 -7.43
CA VAL A 134 -3.08 -5.24 -6.93
C VAL A 134 -3.19 -4.54 -5.59
N CYS A 135 -2.28 -4.81 -4.66
CA CYS A 135 -2.28 -4.18 -3.34
C CYS A 135 -2.11 -2.65 -3.41
N ASP A 136 -1.24 -2.17 -4.30
CA ASP A 136 -1.07 -0.73 -4.55
C ASP A 136 -2.34 -0.10 -5.14
N ALA A 137 -3.04 -0.79 -6.04
CA ALA A 137 -4.33 -0.33 -6.58
C ALA A 137 -5.45 -0.28 -5.54
N LEU A 138 -5.38 -1.14 -4.50
CA LEU A 138 -6.37 -1.19 -3.43
C LEU A 138 -6.07 -0.20 -2.28
N ALA A 139 -4.81 0.18 -2.08
CA ALA A 139 -4.39 1.04 -0.96
C ALA A 139 -5.18 2.36 -0.82
N PRO A 140 -5.56 3.06 -1.91
CA PRO A 140 -6.38 4.28 -1.82
C PRO A 140 -7.83 4.02 -1.38
N LEU A 141 -8.31 2.78 -1.51
CA LEU A 141 -9.73 2.44 -1.32
C LEU A 141 -10.10 2.07 0.12
N GLY A 142 -9.12 1.76 0.98
CA GLY A 142 -9.38 1.35 2.35
C GLY A 142 -8.17 0.67 3.01
N ASP A 143 -8.41 -0.11 4.06
CA ASP A 143 -7.35 -0.86 4.73
C ASP A 143 -7.07 -2.20 4.03
N THR A 144 -5.91 -2.29 3.40
CA THR A 144 -5.47 -3.49 2.68
C THR A 144 -4.98 -4.61 3.60
N LEU A 145 -4.81 -4.38 4.91
CA LEU A 145 -4.54 -5.44 5.89
C LEU A 145 -5.69 -6.44 5.96
N ALA A 146 -6.91 -5.99 5.65
CA ALA A 146 -8.11 -6.83 5.57
C ALA A 146 -8.12 -7.78 4.35
N VAL A 147 -7.20 -7.60 3.39
CA VAL A 147 -7.27 -8.26 2.08
C VAL A 147 -6.13 -9.23 1.87
N VAL A 148 -6.49 -10.46 1.50
CA VAL A 148 -5.62 -11.46 0.88
C VAL A 148 -5.94 -11.53 -0.60
N VAL A 149 -4.91 -11.28 -1.41
CA VAL A 149 -4.97 -11.39 -2.86
C VAL A 149 -4.56 -12.81 -3.25
N ASN A 150 -5.35 -13.41 -4.13
CA ASN A 150 -5.17 -14.75 -4.65
C ASN A 150 -5.05 -14.66 -6.17
N VAL A 151 -3.92 -15.03 -6.76
CA VAL A 151 -3.67 -14.94 -8.20
C VAL A 151 -3.69 -16.32 -8.82
N GLN A 152 -4.51 -16.50 -9.86
CA GLN A 152 -4.63 -17.75 -10.61
C GLN A 152 -4.40 -17.50 -12.10
N ASP A 153 -3.59 -18.35 -12.73
CA ASP A 153 -3.49 -18.37 -14.19
C ASP A 153 -4.64 -19.18 -14.79
N VAL A 154 -5.54 -18.51 -15.51
CA VAL A 154 -6.69 -19.15 -16.17
C VAL A 154 -6.33 -19.82 -17.49
N MET A 155 -5.11 -19.61 -17.99
CA MET A 155 -4.60 -20.24 -19.22
C MET A 155 -3.71 -21.46 -18.91
N ALA A 156 -3.58 -21.84 -17.65
CA ALA A 156 -2.76 -22.97 -17.24
C ALA A 156 -3.29 -24.29 -17.83
N THR A 157 -2.40 -25.05 -18.47
CA THR A 157 -2.71 -26.37 -19.01
C THR A 157 -2.26 -27.51 -18.09
N THR A 158 -1.60 -27.17 -16.97
CA THR A 158 -1.10 -28.12 -15.97
C THR A 158 -1.68 -27.83 -14.60
N SER A 159 -1.72 -28.85 -13.73
CA SER A 159 -2.26 -28.72 -12.38
C SER A 159 -1.45 -27.72 -11.52
N GLU A 160 -0.14 -27.70 -11.70
CA GLU A 160 0.80 -26.79 -11.03
C GLU A 160 0.68 -25.36 -11.57
N GLY A 161 0.39 -25.21 -12.86
CA GLY A 161 0.09 -23.91 -13.46
C GLY A 161 -1.20 -23.30 -12.89
N ALA A 162 -2.18 -24.14 -12.58
CA ALA A 162 -3.46 -23.74 -12.02
C ALA A 162 -3.43 -23.43 -10.51
N ASP A 163 -2.30 -23.69 -9.83
CA ASP A 163 -2.14 -23.33 -8.42
C ASP A 163 -2.32 -21.84 -8.19
N VAL A 164 -2.94 -21.51 -7.06
CA VAL A 164 -3.19 -20.14 -6.64
C VAL A 164 -2.00 -19.63 -5.83
N LEU A 165 -1.50 -18.46 -6.21
CA LEU A 165 -0.50 -17.72 -5.44
C LEU A 165 -1.20 -16.71 -4.53
N SER A 166 -0.95 -16.76 -3.22
CA SER A 166 -1.68 -15.93 -2.25
C SER A 166 -0.76 -15.14 -1.32
N ARG A 167 -1.09 -13.88 -1.05
CA ARG A 167 -0.47 -13.07 0.01
C ARG A 167 -1.42 -11.99 0.52
N ASN A 168 -1.31 -11.66 1.81
CA ASN A 168 -1.90 -10.44 2.36
C ASN A 168 -1.16 -9.21 1.80
N CYS A 169 -1.85 -8.08 1.68
CA CYS A 169 -1.27 -6.86 1.10
C CYS A 169 -0.27 -6.13 2.00
N GLN A 170 -0.26 -6.40 3.30
CA GLN A 170 0.63 -5.73 4.25
C GLN A 170 1.50 -6.71 5.06
N LEU A 171 1.40 -8.01 4.81
CA LEU A 171 2.16 -9.03 5.56
C LEU A 171 3.01 -9.89 4.63
N GLY A 172 3.94 -10.64 5.22
CA GLY A 172 4.80 -11.58 4.51
C GLY A 172 4.02 -12.72 3.82
N ALA A 173 4.73 -13.49 2.99
CA ALA A 173 4.17 -14.68 2.35
C ALA A 173 3.68 -15.69 3.42
N GLY A 174 2.44 -16.14 3.29
CA GLY A 174 1.82 -17.08 4.22
C GLY A 174 1.27 -16.46 5.51
N GLU A 175 1.60 -15.19 5.80
CA GLU A 175 1.08 -14.46 6.97
C GLU A 175 -0.34 -13.92 6.72
N ARG A 176 -1.08 -13.68 7.81
CA ARG A 176 -2.45 -13.17 7.80
C ARG A 176 -2.70 -12.20 8.95
N ALA A 177 -3.68 -11.33 8.74
CA ALA A 177 -4.21 -10.49 9.81
C ALA A 177 -4.82 -11.36 10.91
N LEU A 178 -4.82 -10.85 12.14
CA LEU A 178 -5.48 -11.49 13.27
C LEU A 178 -6.97 -11.69 12.94
N LEU A 179 -7.54 -12.85 13.31
CA LEU A 179 -8.93 -13.23 13.03
C LEU A 179 -9.28 -13.47 11.55
N GLN A 180 -8.32 -13.37 10.63
CA GLN A 180 -8.55 -13.69 9.22
C GLN A 180 -8.55 -15.20 8.98
N SER A 181 -9.64 -15.72 8.40
CA SER A 181 -9.76 -17.15 8.10
C SER A 181 -8.78 -17.62 7.01
N LYS A 182 -8.18 -18.79 7.20
CA LYS A 182 -7.36 -19.46 6.17
C LYS A 182 -8.26 -20.19 5.17
N ARG A 183 -8.38 -19.64 3.96
CA ARG A 183 -8.96 -20.36 2.81
C ARG A 183 -7.90 -21.24 2.14
N ARG A 184 -8.28 -22.49 1.83
CA ARG A 184 -7.56 -23.32 0.86
C ARG A 184 -8.14 -23.00 -0.52
N MET A 185 -7.29 -22.53 -1.41
CA MET A 185 -7.68 -22.02 -2.74
C MET A 185 -7.42 -23.02 -3.85
N ASN A 186 -6.52 -23.98 -3.62
CA ASN A 186 -6.19 -25.01 -4.58
C ASN A 186 -7.24 -26.14 -4.52
N VAL A 187 -7.66 -26.61 -5.69
CA VAL A 187 -8.64 -27.71 -5.84
C VAL A 187 -8.09 -29.01 -5.25
N LEU A 188 -6.78 -29.27 -5.41
CA LEU A 188 -6.10 -30.43 -4.88
C LEU A 188 -5.02 -30.02 -3.88
N ASP A 189 -5.03 -30.65 -2.72
CA ASP A 189 -3.93 -30.56 -1.77
C ASP A 189 -2.62 -31.03 -2.43
N PRO A 190 -1.47 -30.40 -2.14
CA PRO A 190 -0.19 -30.73 -2.78
C PRO A 190 0.23 -32.19 -2.60
N GLU A 191 -0.14 -32.79 -1.46
CA GLU A 191 0.12 -34.20 -1.16
C GLU A 191 -0.66 -35.14 -2.06
N VAL A 192 -1.96 -34.88 -2.25
CA VAL A 192 -2.82 -35.65 -3.15
C VAL A 192 -2.28 -35.59 -4.59
N ARG A 193 -1.80 -34.42 -5.03
CA ARG A 193 -1.14 -34.26 -6.34
C ARG A 193 0.15 -35.06 -6.49
N ARG A 194 0.96 -35.17 -5.44
CA ARG A 194 2.18 -36.01 -5.46
C ARG A 194 1.82 -37.48 -5.68
N VAL A 195 0.77 -37.96 -5.01
CA VAL A 195 0.26 -39.33 -5.18
C VAL A 195 -0.24 -39.55 -6.61
N PHE A 196 -1.08 -38.65 -7.13
CA PHE A 196 -1.58 -38.77 -8.51
C PHE A 196 -0.46 -38.73 -9.56
N ARG A 197 0.57 -37.90 -9.39
CA ARG A 197 1.74 -37.91 -10.29
C ARG A 197 2.52 -39.21 -10.24
N GLY A 198 2.67 -39.81 -9.05
CA GLY A 198 3.31 -41.11 -8.90
C GLY A 198 2.57 -42.23 -9.65
N GLN A 199 1.23 -42.15 -9.73
CA GLN A 199 0.39 -43.13 -10.43
C GLN A 199 0.30 -42.93 -11.95
N GLN A 200 0.61 -41.73 -12.46
CA GLN A 200 0.60 -41.44 -13.92
C GLN A 200 1.97 -41.66 -14.57
N GLY A 201 2.99 -42.04 -13.80
CA GLY A 201 4.36 -42.31 -14.26
C GLY A 201 4.69 -43.78 -14.48
N GLU A 202 3.69 -44.68 -14.50
CA GLU A 202 3.80 -46.11 -14.85
C GLU A 202 3.09 -46.40 -16.18
#